data_AF-A0AAV1LVT3-F1
#
_entry.id   AF-A0AAV1LVT3-F1
#
_cell.length_a   1.000
_cell.length_b   1.000
_cell.length_c   1.000
_cell.angle_alpha   90.00
_cell.angle_beta   90.00
_cell.angle_gamma   90.00
#
_symmetry.space_group_name_H-M   'P 1'
#
loop_
_entity.id
_entity.type
_entity.pdbx_description
1 polymer ?
#
loop_
_entity_poly.entity_id
_entity_poly.type
_entity_poly.pdbx_seq_one_letter_code
_entity_poly.pdbx_strand_id
1 'polypeptide(L)'
;MFDTERFIIEVQERPTLYEVKSKEYANRELKAKLWMEIGQEVVAHWADLGPEEKNKAVKDLMKKWKNIRDSYKKEVNLETITVSGQSAS
;
A
#
# COMPACT_ATOMS: atom_id res chain seq x y z
N MET A 1 2.57 11.15 -15.20
CA MET A 1 3.41 11.04 -13.97
C MET A 1 2.54 10.38 -12.92
N PHE A 2 3.08 9.48 -12.09
CA PHE A 2 2.29 8.78 -11.06
C PHE A 2 2.52 9.45 -9.70
N ASP A 3 1.47 9.99 -9.09
CA ASP A 3 1.52 10.73 -7.83
C ASP A 3 1.62 9.78 -6.64
N THR A 4 2.86 9.43 -6.29
CA THR A 4 3.14 8.49 -5.19
C THR A 4 2.69 9.06 -3.84
N GLU A 5 2.79 10.37 -3.63
CA GLU A 5 2.33 11.03 -2.39
C GLU A 5 0.81 10.93 -2.24
N ARG A 6 0.06 11.26 -3.30
CA ARG A 6 -1.40 11.11 -3.35
C ARG A 6 -1.82 9.67 -3.08
N PHE A 7 -1.09 8.71 -3.67
CA PHE A 7 -1.30 7.30 -3.45
C PHE A 7 -1.09 6.87 -1.99
N ILE A 8 -0.04 7.35 -1.34
CA ILE A 8 0.24 7.02 0.06
C ILE A 8 -0.86 7.57 0.97
N ILE A 9 -1.31 8.81 0.74
CA ILE A 9 -2.40 9.44 1.50
C ILE A 9 -3.67 8.58 1.39
N GLU A 10 -4.07 8.24 0.18
CA GLU A 10 -5.26 7.41 -0.09
C GLU A 10 -5.21 6.04 0.60
N VAL A 11 -4.03 5.41 0.63
CA VAL A 11 -3.84 4.14 1.34
C VAL A 11 -3.88 4.33 2.86
N GLN A 12 -3.34 5.43 3.38
CA GLN A 12 -3.37 5.76 4.81
C GLN A 12 -4.79 6.02 5.31
N GLU A 13 -5.65 6.65 4.51
CA GLU A 13 -7.07 6.86 4.86
C GLU A 13 -7.86 5.55 4.96
N ARG A 14 -7.32 4.44 4.42
CA ARG A 14 -7.96 3.12 4.37
C ARG A 14 -7.17 2.11 5.20
N PRO A 15 -7.23 2.15 6.55
CA PRO A 15 -6.49 1.27 7.44
C PRO A 15 -6.76 -0.22 7.16
N THR A 16 -7.92 -0.59 6.63
CA THR A 16 -8.27 -1.96 6.25
C THR A 16 -7.29 -2.64 5.29
N LEU A 17 -6.47 -1.86 4.57
CA LEU A 17 -5.43 -2.36 3.67
C LEU A 17 -4.15 -2.80 4.37
N TYR A 18 -3.79 -2.18 5.50
CA TYR A 18 -2.53 -2.43 6.21
C TYR A 18 -2.69 -2.86 7.67
N GLU A 19 -3.86 -2.63 8.26
CA GLU A 19 -4.16 -2.88 9.67
C GLU A 19 -4.50 -4.36 9.88
N VAL A 20 -3.49 -5.13 10.25
CA VAL A 20 -3.61 -6.59 10.46
C VAL A 20 -4.52 -6.93 11.65
N LYS A 21 -4.72 -5.97 12.56
CA LYS A 21 -5.55 -6.12 13.77
C LYS A 21 -7.05 -5.99 13.50
N SER A 22 -7.46 -5.45 12.35
CA SER A 22 -8.87 -5.30 12.01
C SER A 22 -9.48 -6.62 11.56
N LYS A 23 -10.65 -6.99 12.07
CA LYS A 23 -11.39 -8.20 11.63
C LYS A 23 -11.65 -8.21 10.11
N GLU A 24 -11.80 -7.01 9.54
CA GLU A 24 -11.99 -6.78 8.12
C GLU A 24 -10.75 -7.07 7.26
N TYR A 25 -9.56 -7.18 7.87
CA TYR A 25 -8.33 -7.57 7.17
C TYR A 25 -8.43 -8.99 6.58
N ALA A 26 -9.27 -9.86 7.14
CA ALA A 26 -9.53 -11.19 6.57
C ALA A 26 -10.36 -11.13 5.28
N ASN A 27 -11.11 -10.04 5.04
CA ASN A 27 -11.98 -9.92 3.86
C ASN A 27 -11.19 -9.51 2.62
N ARG A 28 -10.84 -10.51 1.80
CA ARG A 28 -10.16 -10.32 0.52
C ARG A 28 -10.99 -9.47 -0.46
N GLU A 29 -12.31 -9.65 -0.47
CA GLU A 29 -13.21 -8.88 -1.32
C GLU A 29 -13.22 -7.39 -0.96
N LEU A 30 -13.23 -7.09 0.35
CA LEU A 30 -13.22 -5.71 0.82
C LEU A 30 -11.92 -5.01 0.44
N LYS A 31 -10.78 -5.70 0.58
CA LYS A 31 -9.49 -5.20 0.10
C LYS A 31 -9.48 -4.95 -1.41
N ALA A 32 -10.01 -5.88 -2.19
CA ALA A 32 -10.09 -5.72 -3.65
C ALA A 32 -10.93 -4.50 -4.04
N LYS A 33 -12.05 -4.25 -3.34
CA LYS A 33 -12.86 -3.04 -3.53
C LYS A 33 -12.08 -1.77 -3.19
N LEU A 34 -11.45 -1.71 -2.02
CA LEU A 34 -10.66 -0.55 -1.60
C LEU A 34 -9.52 -0.24 -2.59
N TRP A 35 -8.84 -1.27 -3.11
CA TRP A 35 -7.82 -1.07 -4.14
C TRP A 35 -8.38 -0.52 -5.46
N MET A 36 -9.59 -0.94 -5.85
CA MET A 36 -10.27 -0.38 -7.02
C MET A 36 -10.66 1.09 -6.81
N GLU A 37 -11.11 1.46 -5.61
CA GLU A 37 -11.43 2.86 -5.28
C GLU A 37 -10.18 3.74 -5.30
N ILE A 38 -9.09 3.29 -4.68
CA ILE A 38 -7.80 4.01 -4.77
C ILE A 38 -7.36 4.13 -6.23
N GLY A 39 -7.48 3.05 -7.01
CA GLY A 39 -7.20 3.05 -8.43
C GLY A 39 -7.96 4.15 -9.18
N GLN A 40 -9.24 4.33 -8.86
CA GLN A 40 -10.05 5.39 -9.46
C GLN A 40 -9.59 6.80 -9.09
N GLU A 41 -9.09 6.99 -7.87
CA GLU A 41 -8.63 8.30 -7.37
C GLU A 41 -7.22 8.67 -7.87
N VAL A 42 -6.34 7.68 -8.03
CA VAL A 42 -4.92 7.91 -8.39
C VAL A 42 -4.61 7.71 -9.87
N VAL A 43 -5.43 6.95 -10.59
CA VAL A 43 -5.22 6.66 -12.01
C VAL A 43 -6.07 7.59 -12.86
N ALA A 44 -5.41 8.45 -13.62
CA ALA A 44 -6.09 9.29 -14.60
C ALA A 44 -6.80 8.45 -15.66
N HIS A 45 -7.95 8.94 -16.13
CA HIS A 45 -8.77 8.24 -17.13
C HIS A 45 -9.22 6.83 -16.69
N TRP A 46 -9.36 6.57 -15.39
CA TRP A 46 -9.83 5.28 -14.88
C TRP A 46 -11.15 4.82 -15.53
N ALA A 47 -12.08 5.74 -15.79
CA ALA A 47 -13.34 5.43 -16.45
C ALA A 47 -13.17 4.88 -17.88
N ASP A 48 -12.12 5.32 -18.59
CA ASP A 48 -11.78 4.89 -19.96
C ASP A 48 -11.10 3.51 -19.98
N LEU A 49 -10.49 3.11 -18.87
CA LEU A 49 -9.82 1.82 -18.76
C LEU A 49 -10.82 0.66 -18.76
N GLY A 50 -10.52 -0.35 -19.57
CA GLY A 50 -11.20 -1.64 -19.56
C GLY A 50 -10.96 -2.42 -18.26
N PRO A 51 -11.76 -3.47 -18.01
CA PRO A 51 -11.66 -4.28 -16.78
C PRO A 51 -10.27 -4.92 -16.60
N GLU A 52 -9.62 -5.34 -17.68
CA GLU A 52 -8.28 -5.92 -17.64
C GLU A 52 -7.21 -4.89 -17.25
N GLU A 53 -7.27 -3.70 -17.85
CA GLU A 53 -6.34 -2.60 -17.55
C GLU A 53 -6.50 -2.09 -16.12
N LYS A 54 -7.75 -1.97 -15.63
CA LYS A 54 -8.05 -1.67 -14.22
C LYS A 54 -7.44 -2.69 -13.28
N ASN A 55 -7.60 -3.98 -13.59
CA ASN A 55 -7.03 -5.05 -12.78
C ASN A 55 -5.49 -5.02 -12.80
N LYS A 56 -4.88 -4.70 -13.94
CA LYS A 56 -3.43 -4.55 -14.08
C LYS A 56 -2.91 -3.34 -13.28
N ALA A 57 -3.59 -2.20 -13.36
CA ALA A 57 -3.27 -1.01 -12.58
C ALA A 57 -3.36 -1.31 -11.07
N VAL A 58 -4.43 -1.94 -10.60
CA VAL A 58 -4.58 -2.37 -9.20
C VAL A 58 -3.45 -3.28 -8.76
N LYS A 59 -3.08 -4.29 -9.58
CA LYS A 59 -1.95 -5.17 -9.28
C LYS A 59 -0.63 -4.40 -9.15
N ASP A 60 -0.42 -3.39 -9.97
CA ASP A 60 0.77 -2.54 -9.89
C ASP A 60 0.77 -1.71 -8.59
N LEU A 61 -0.36 -1.09 -8.23
CA LEU A 61 -0.54 -0.37 -6.96
C LEU A 61 -0.25 -1.27 -5.75
N MET A 62 -0.78 -2.49 -5.74
CA MET A 62 -0.52 -3.46 -4.67
C MET A 62 0.97 -3.81 -4.57
N LYS A 63 1.66 -3.99 -5.70
CA LYS A 63 3.10 -4.29 -5.76
C LYS A 63 3.93 -3.09 -5.28
N LYS A 64 3.53 -1.87 -5.66
CA LYS A 64 4.13 -0.61 -5.25
C LYS A 64 4.00 -0.42 -3.74
N TRP A 65 2.79 -0.57 -3.20
CA TRP A 65 2.53 -0.52 -1.77
C TRP A 65 3.33 -1.56 -0.99
N LYS A 66 3.41 -2.79 -1.50
CA LYS A 66 4.25 -3.83 -0.88
C LYS A 66 5.71 -3.39 -0.80
N ASN A 67 6.26 -2.78 -1.86
CA ASN A 67 7.62 -2.23 -1.84
C ASN A 67 7.77 -1.11 -0.82
N ILE A 68 6.87 -0.12 -0.83
CA ILE A 68 6.90 1.01 0.12
C ILE A 68 6.87 0.50 1.56
N ARG A 69 5.97 -0.43 1.87
CA ARG A 69 5.86 -1.03 3.20
C ARG A 69 7.09 -1.86 3.58
N ASP A 70 7.70 -2.54 2.63
CA ASP A 70 8.91 -3.34 2.85
C ASP A 70 10.11 -2.44 3.15
N SER A 71 10.32 -1.40 2.34
CA SER A 71 11.34 -0.37 2.59
C SER A 71 11.13 0.31 3.95
N TYR A 72 9.90 0.78 4.23
CA TYR A 72 9.57 1.39 5.51
C TYR A 72 9.77 0.43 6.68
N LYS A 73 9.36 -0.84 6.57
CA LYS A 73 9.61 -1.84 7.61
C LYS A 73 11.10 -2.07 7.82
N LYS A 74 11.90 -2.11 6.75
CA LYS A 74 13.34 -2.29 6.85
C LYS A 74 13.97 -1.11 7.59
N GLU A 75 13.57 0.12 7.26
CA GLU A 75 14.05 1.35 7.91
C GLU A 75 13.61 1.42 9.38
N VAL A 76 12.32 1.23 9.67
CA VAL A 76 11.80 1.21 11.04
C VAL A 76 12.40 0.07 11.87
N ASN A 77 12.62 -1.10 11.27
CA ASN A 77 13.25 -2.22 11.98
C ASN A 77 14.75 -1.96 12.22
N LEU A 78 15.45 -1.33 11.28
CA LEU A 78 16.82 -0.84 11.47
C LEU A 78 16.90 0.18 12.61
N GLU A 79 15.93 1.09 12.73
CA GLU A 79 15.85 2.02 13.86
C GLU A 79 15.62 1.29 15.18
N THR A 80 14.74 0.27 15.23
CA THR A 80 14.55 -0.51 16.48
C THR A 80 15.77 -1.37 16.87
N ILE A 81 16.57 -1.80 15.91
CA ILE A 81 17.79 -2.60 16.18
C ILE A 81 18.97 -1.69 16.53
N THR A 82 19.04 -0.46 16.01
CA THR A 82 20.17 0.45 16.25
C THR A 82 20.12 1.18 17.60
N VAL A 83 19.00 1.17 18.33
CA VAL A 83 18.98 1.61 19.75
C VAL A 83 19.38 0.49 20.73
N SER A 84 19.60 -0.74 20.25
CA SER A 84 19.97 -1.89 21.11
C SER A 84 21.19 -2.62 20.54
N GLY A 85 22.33 -1.93 20.45
CA GLY A 85 23.54 -2.52 19.90
C GLY A 85 24.82 -1.72 20.10
N GLN A 86 24.96 -1.00 21.23
CA GLN A 86 26.30 -0.74 21.75
C GLN A 86 26.86 -2.04 22.32
N SER A 87 27.83 -2.64 21.64
CA SER A 87 28.82 -3.59 22.15
C SER A 87 29.93 -3.65 21.09
N ALA A 88 30.98 -2.83 21.16
CA ALA A 88 32.16 -3.00 22.01
C ALA A 88 32.93 -4.30 21.73
N SER A 89 33.92 -4.24 20.84
CA SER A 89 35.33 -4.68 20.99
C SER A 89 36.03 -4.74 19.64
#